data_AF-A0A917PKZ8-F1
#
_entry.id   AF-A0A917PKZ8-F1
#
_cell.length_a   1.000
_cell.length_b   1.000
_cell.length_c   1.000
_cell.angle_alpha   90.00
_cell.angle_beta   90.00
_cell.angle_gamma   90.00
#
_symmetry.space_group_name_H-M   'P 1'
#
loop_
_entity.id
_entity.type
_entity.pdbx_description
1 polymer ?
#
loop_
_entity_poly.entity_id
_entity_poly.type
_entity_poly.pdbx_seq_one_letter_code
_entity_poly.pdbx_strand_id
1 'polypeptide(L)'
;MSAGIAAVLFATPAASAASLTFGSSHSSKATLELESPAPRSTVSDTTEFAFSGANLGKVVLYSHGKELAVADVAPDGASATATVDTLQLEDGYRALVAIGWSSSTTLPQVIETVLVKVDNTGADAHPSGAELVFSDEFSGSELDRDDWCTRYQFWEPTSQPSQEELTSSDPGCYHIAPLTERETGRTTTILNQYKDESAKAAAAGETAIAGWYDTRIEEISENTGVLDNGDGTYDFSRAYPPAYGFHDTLGGFDIRPAPNAPEWELPQEEEVYRDVNSEGQELHTVQDGYLSLWATHTRQDAPVLQYESAMIRSKEEFLPTWDAPLYLTARVRAPKVLGTFPAFWTINGFGDGTIPIGWPPEIDFYEGPYNNDGTFPTGGQFDNQYHVGLVDYLCGNECGPITWFDFGDVLDGSAGDEVGFDTTYHDWHADRGLAGEWVEVGAAWYPDRVCFFADGEKFACATYRWGLPGSGVDGPLANPGTLLLNHAFGGRWGGHNGEEVDKLPAAFDVDHVRVYQLGAVTAAELSPAPGG
;
A
#
# COMPACT_ATOMS: atom_id res chain seq x y z
N MET A 1 55.02 -21.52 -100.31
CA MET A 1 53.77 -22.18 -99.89
C MET A 1 53.34 -21.55 -98.57
N SER A 2 52.07 -21.16 -98.47
CA SER A 2 51.32 -20.61 -97.32
C SER A 2 51.50 -21.45 -96.03
N ALA A 3 51.20 -21.03 -94.79
CA ALA A 3 50.38 -19.96 -94.21
C ALA A 3 50.97 -19.60 -92.81
N GLY A 4 50.96 -18.36 -92.31
CA GLY A 4 49.85 -17.65 -91.63
C GLY A 4 50.19 -17.51 -90.12
N ILE A 5 50.92 -16.48 -89.67
CA ILE A 5 50.52 -15.12 -89.24
C ILE A 5 49.39 -15.09 -88.18
N ALA A 6 49.77 -14.82 -86.93
CA ALA A 6 49.05 -13.91 -86.03
C ALA A 6 50.03 -13.39 -84.94
N ALA A 7 50.61 -12.22 -85.19
CA ALA A 7 51.27 -11.39 -84.17
C ALA A 7 50.41 -10.13 -84.01
N VAL A 8 49.88 -9.90 -82.81
CA VAL A 8 49.13 -8.68 -82.48
C VAL A 8 50.02 -7.83 -81.59
N LEU A 9 50.19 -6.57 -82.00
CA LEU A 9 50.97 -5.53 -81.37
C LEU A 9 50.39 -5.07 -80.01
N PHE A 10 51.31 -4.54 -79.20
CA PHE A 10 51.12 -3.83 -77.94
C PHE A 10 49.97 -2.80 -77.94
N ALA A 11 49.12 -2.90 -76.93
CA ALA A 11 48.32 -1.79 -76.41
C ALA A 11 48.52 -1.73 -74.88
N THR A 12 48.89 -0.55 -74.39
CA THR A 12 49.00 -0.23 -72.97
C THR A 12 47.62 -0.29 -72.28
N PRO A 13 47.44 -1.03 -71.18
CA PRO A 13 46.28 -0.82 -70.32
C PRO A 13 46.57 0.29 -69.30
N ALA A 14 45.68 1.28 -69.25
CA ALA A 14 45.58 2.21 -68.14
C ALA A 14 45.36 1.43 -66.84
N ALA A 15 46.16 1.73 -65.81
CA ALA A 15 45.95 1.20 -64.48
C ALA A 15 44.67 1.79 -63.90
N SER A 16 43.61 0.97 -63.83
CA SER A 16 42.51 1.19 -62.90
C SER A 16 43.08 0.97 -61.49
N ALA A 17 43.36 2.06 -60.79
CA ALA A 17 43.53 2.01 -59.35
C ALA A 17 42.14 1.74 -58.74
N ALA A 18 41.85 0.47 -58.46
CA ALA A 18 40.83 0.16 -57.48
C ALA A 18 41.35 0.69 -56.14
N SER A 19 40.90 1.88 -55.74
CA SER A 19 40.95 2.27 -54.33
C SER A 19 40.11 1.27 -53.56
N LEU A 20 40.77 0.32 -52.91
CA LEU A 20 40.22 -0.28 -51.69
C LEU A 20 40.19 0.83 -50.65
N THR A 21 39.07 1.56 -50.60
CA THR A 21 38.68 2.27 -49.39
C THR A 21 38.37 1.20 -48.35
N PHE A 22 39.30 0.98 -47.43
CA PHE A 22 38.91 0.49 -46.11
C PHE A 22 38.00 1.56 -45.52
N GLY A 23 36.69 1.37 -45.64
CA GLY A 23 35.73 2.08 -44.82
C GLY A 23 36.04 1.68 -43.38
N SER A 24 36.69 2.58 -42.63
CA SER A 24 36.77 2.44 -41.19
C SER A 24 35.37 2.68 -40.63
N SER A 25 34.50 1.67 -40.64
CA SER A 25 33.33 1.65 -39.78
C SER A 25 33.82 1.38 -38.36
N HIS A 26 34.48 2.36 -37.75
CA HIS A 26 34.44 2.43 -36.29
C HIS A 26 32.97 2.72 -35.99
N SER A 27 32.24 1.78 -35.38
CA SER A 27 31.00 2.17 -34.73
C SER A 27 31.38 3.29 -33.77
N SER A 28 30.76 4.44 -33.97
CA SER A 28 31.04 5.63 -33.17
C SER A 28 30.72 5.28 -31.73
N LYS A 29 31.76 5.33 -30.87
CA LYS A 29 31.67 4.94 -29.47
C LYS A 29 30.59 5.77 -28.79
N ALA A 30 29.79 5.15 -27.93
CA ALA A 30 28.81 5.86 -27.12
C ALA A 30 29.50 6.92 -26.24
N THR A 31 28.89 8.10 -26.14
CA THR A 31 29.23 9.13 -25.15
C THR A 31 28.02 9.39 -24.27
N LEU A 32 28.26 9.74 -23.01
CA LEU A 32 27.23 9.98 -22.00
C LEU A 32 27.73 11.05 -21.05
N GLU A 33 26.91 12.04 -20.76
CA GLU A 33 27.17 13.11 -19.79
C GLU A 33 25.87 13.45 -19.06
N LEU A 34 25.96 13.72 -17.75
CA LEU A 34 24.81 14.10 -16.95
C LEU A 34 24.44 15.57 -17.20
N GLU A 35 23.18 15.82 -17.57
CA GLU A 35 22.61 17.16 -17.75
C GLU A 35 21.82 17.61 -16.52
N SER A 36 21.04 16.69 -15.95
CA SER A 36 20.21 16.92 -14.77
C SER A 36 20.12 15.64 -13.94
N PRO A 37 20.07 15.72 -12.61
CA PRO A 37 20.23 16.94 -11.82
C PRO A 37 21.70 17.37 -11.77
N ALA A 38 21.95 18.64 -11.42
CA ALA A 38 23.33 19.15 -11.37
C ALA A 38 24.16 18.36 -10.33
N PRO A 39 25.46 18.10 -10.57
CA PRO A 39 26.28 17.36 -9.61
C PRO A 39 26.22 17.97 -8.21
N ARG A 40 25.96 17.12 -7.21
CA ARG A 40 25.79 17.40 -5.78
C ARG A 40 24.51 18.17 -5.41
N SER A 41 23.54 18.28 -6.32
CA SER A 41 22.20 18.74 -5.97
C SER A 41 21.58 17.84 -4.91
N THR A 42 20.70 18.42 -4.10
CA THR A 42 19.79 17.63 -3.29
C THR A 42 18.73 17.00 -4.19
N VAL A 43 18.44 15.72 -3.96
CA VAL A 43 17.40 14.93 -4.63
C VAL A 43 16.58 14.23 -3.55
N SER A 44 15.29 14.01 -3.82
CA SER A 44 14.33 13.44 -2.89
C SER A 44 13.18 12.82 -3.68
N ASP A 45 12.47 11.85 -3.08
CA ASP A 45 11.33 11.17 -3.70
C ASP A 45 11.71 10.66 -5.10
N THR A 46 11.03 11.08 -6.15
CA THR A 46 11.23 10.65 -7.51
C THR A 46 11.98 11.73 -8.28
N THR A 47 13.20 11.44 -8.71
CA THR A 47 14.05 12.39 -9.43
C THR A 47 14.37 11.91 -10.84
N GLU A 48 14.13 12.75 -11.84
CA GLU A 48 14.55 12.50 -13.23
C GLU A 48 16.05 12.81 -13.41
N PHE A 49 16.77 11.82 -13.94
CA PHE A 49 18.14 11.94 -14.41
C PHE A 49 18.15 12.03 -15.93
N ALA A 50 18.54 13.20 -16.44
CA ALA A 50 18.67 13.45 -17.87
C ALA A 50 20.14 13.42 -18.28
N PHE A 51 20.41 12.77 -19.40
CA PHE A 51 21.73 12.62 -19.98
C PHE A 51 21.76 13.09 -21.42
N SER A 52 22.86 13.72 -21.81
CA SER A 52 23.21 13.96 -23.21
C SER A 52 24.28 12.97 -23.66
N GLY A 53 24.31 12.70 -24.97
CA GLY A 53 25.23 11.72 -25.50
C GLY A 53 25.23 11.64 -27.02
N ALA A 54 25.88 10.59 -27.52
CA ALA A 54 25.90 10.26 -28.93
C ALA A 54 26.01 8.74 -29.10
N ASN A 55 25.27 8.20 -30.07
CA ASN A 55 25.24 6.76 -30.37
C ASN A 55 24.77 5.90 -29.18
N LEU A 56 23.94 6.45 -28.30
CA LEU A 56 23.32 5.71 -27.21
C LEU A 56 22.30 4.72 -27.78
N GLY A 57 22.33 3.48 -27.29
CA GLY A 57 21.33 2.45 -27.56
C GLY A 57 20.73 1.83 -26.30
N LYS A 58 21.41 1.95 -25.15
CA LYS A 58 20.90 1.62 -23.81
C LYS A 58 21.67 2.45 -22.78
N VAL A 59 20.99 2.93 -21.75
CA VAL A 59 21.61 3.52 -20.55
C VAL A 59 20.94 2.92 -19.32
N VAL A 60 21.72 2.58 -18.30
CA VAL A 60 21.22 2.01 -17.04
C VAL A 60 21.94 2.68 -15.87
N LEU A 61 21.20 3.07 -14.83
CA LEU A 61 21.72 3.65 -13.60
C LEU A 61 21.82 2.57 -12.52
N TYR A 62 22.91 2.61 -11.76
CA TYR A 62 23.20 1.69 -10.67
C TYR A 62 23.55 2.44 -9.38
N SER A 63 23.24 1.83 -8.24
CA SER A 63 23.77 2.19 -6.92
C SER A 63 24.31 0.94 -6.25
N HIS A 64 25.55 0.97 -5.77
CA HIS A 64 26.20 -0.18 -5.10
C HIS A 64 26.12 -1.52 -5.87
N GLY A 65 25.96 -1.48 -7.20
CA GLY A 65 25.81 -2.67 -8.05
C GLY A 65 24.37 -3.17 -8.23
N LYS A 66 23.38 -2.59 -7.53
CA LYS A 66 21.93 -2.78 -7.77
C LYS A 66 21.49 -1.86 -8.90
N GLU A 67 20.72 -2.40 -9.84
CA GLU A 67 20.09 -1.62 -10.91
C GLU A 67 19.01 -0.73 -10.31
N LEU A 68 19.06 0.59 -10.58
CA LEU A 68 18.07 1.56 -10.11
C LEU A 68 17.00 1.83 -11.18
N ALA A 69 17.45 2.11 -12.41
CA ALA A 69 16.56 2.47 -13.51
C ALA A 69 17.21 2.22 -14.86
N VAL A 70 16.42 1.79 -15.84
CA VAL A 70 16.78 1.78 -17.26
C VAL A 70 16.29 3.08 -17.88
N ALA A 71 17.17 3.82 -18.55
CA ALA A 71 16.80 5.09 -19.16
C ALA A 71 16.10 4.89 -20.51
N ASP A 72 15.11 5.74 -20.79
CA ASP A 72 14.54 5.91 -22.11
C ASP A 72 15.52 6.67 -23.01
N VAL A 73 16.08 5.98 -24.00
CA VAL A 73 17.03 6.56 -24.95
C VAL A 73 16.28 7.12 -26.15
N ALA A 74 16.54 8.38 -26.50
CA ALA A 74 15.93 9.01 -27.66
C ALA A 74 16.27 8.24 -28.96
N PRO A 75 15.36 8.19 -29.96
CA PRO A 75 15.59 7.40 -31.18
C PRO A 75 16.84 7.77 -32.00
N ASP A 76 17.33 9.00 -31.85
CA ASP A 76 18.57 9.48 -32.48
C ASP A 76 19.84 9.13 -31.67
N GLY A 77 19.67 8.56 -30.47
CA GLY A 77 20.73 8.18 -29.56
C GLY A 77 21.49 9.37 -28.96
N ALA A 78 20.89 10.57 -28.98
CA ALA A 78 21.53 11.81 -28.52
C ALA A 78 21.21 12.18 -27.06
N SER A 79 20.16 11.60 -26.48
CA SER A 79 19.78 11.84 -25.09
C SER A 79 19.17 10.59 -24.45
N ALA A 80 19.16 10.56 -23.12
CA ALA A 80 18.46 9.54 -22.34
C ALA A 80 17.89 10.13 -21.05
N THR A 81 16.74 9.66 -20.61
CA THR A 81 16.11 10.07 -19.34
C THR A 81 15.77 8.86 -18.50
N ALA A 82 16.10 8.89 -17.21
CA ALA A 82 15.77 7.84 -16.25
C ALA A 82 15.13 8.45 -15.02
N THR A 83 13.93 8.01 -14.68
CA THR A 83 13.29 8.36 -13.42
C THR A 83 13.79 7.42 -12.34
N VAL A 84 14.37 7.97 -11.26
CA VAL A 84 14.90 7.20 -10.13
C VAL A 84 14.10 7.54 -8.90
N ASP A 85 13.55 6.51 -8.28
CA ASP A 85 13.03 6.56 -6.91
C ASP A 85 14.23 6.60 -5.95
N THR A 86 14.39 7.76 -5.29
CA THR A 86 15.52 8.02 -4.39
C THR A 86 15.30 7.46 -2.98
N LEU A 87 14.13 6.91 -2.67
CA LEU A 87 13.85 6.26 -1.38
C LEU A 87 14.61 4.94 -1.22
N GLN A 88 14.92 4.30 -2.35
CA GLN A 88 15.81 3.14 -2.43
C GLN A 88 17.28 3.47 -2.12
N LEU A 89 17.58 4.74 -1.82
CA LEU A 89 18.91 5.24 -1.49
C LEU A 89 18.90 5.78 -0.07
N GLU A 90 19.87 5.35 0.72
CA GLU A 90 20.11 5.95 2.03
C GLU A 90 20.40 7.46 1.93
N ASP A 91 19.95 8.22 2.93
CA ASP A 91 20.16 9.67 3.03
C ASP A 91 21.64 10.08 3.07
N GLY A 92 21.94 11.23 2.50
CA GLY A 92 23.28 11.82 2.40
C GLY A 92 23.89 11.71 1.01
N TYR A 93 25.21 11.88 0.90
CA TYR A 93 25.88 11.88 -0.41
C TYR A 93 25.96 10.46 -0.99
N ARG A 94 25.33 10.24 -2.15
CA ARG A 94 25.36 8.97 -2.89
C ARG A 94 25.98 9.13 -4.27
N ALA A 95 26.81 8.15 -4.63
CA ALA A 95 27.42 8.04 -5.95
C ALA A 95 26.67 6.97 -6.76
N LEU A 96 25.97 7.41 -7.79
CA LEU A 96 25.31 6.56 -8.77
C LEU A 96 26.23 6.35 -9.97
N VAL A 97 26.07 5.23 -10.67
CA VAL A 97 26.85 4.89 -11.86
C VAL A 97 25.91 4.70 -13.04
N ALA A 98 25.97 5.59 -14.02
CA ALA A 98 25.26 5.43 -15.28
C ALA A 98 26.18 4.74 -16.29
N ILE A 99 25.73 3.63 -16.87
CA ILE A 99 26.47 2.86 -17.87
C ILE A 99 25.75 2.99 -19.21
N GLY A 100 26.49 3.31 -20.27
CA GLY A 100 25.96 3.47 -21.63
C GLY A 100 26.52 2.43 -22.61
N TRP A 101 25.63 1.93 -23.47
CA TRP A 101 25.93 1.05 -24.61
C TRP A 101 25.52 1.72 -25.91
N SER A 102 26.23 1.39 -27.00
CA SER A 102 25.71 1.65 -28.35
C SER A 102 24.84 0.50 -28.81
N SER A 103 23.92 0.76 -29.74
CA SER A 103 23.07 -0.28 -30.37
C SER A 103 23.86 -1.36 -31.13
N SER A 104 25.16 -1.15 -31.36
CA SER A 104 26.04 -2.04 -32.11
C SER A 104 26.82 -3.05 -31.26
N THR A 105 26.69 -3.03 -29.92
CA THR A 105 27.46 -3.90 -29.04
C THR A 105 26.70 -4.31 -27.78
N THR A 106 27.08 -5.45 -27.21
CA THR A 106 26.62 -5.93 -25.90
C THR A 106 27.56 -5.53 -24.76
N LEU A 107 28.74 -4.96 -25.07
CA LEU A 107 29.71 -4.53 -24.06
C LEU A 107 29.49 -3.06 -23.68
N PRO A 108 29.59 -2.69 -22.39
CA PRO A 108 29.47 -1.30 -21.96
C PRO A 108 30.59 -0.47 -22.57
N GLN A 109 30.27 0.72 -23.06
CA GLN A 109 31.22 1.59 -23.77
C GLN A 109 31.58 2.86 -23.00
N VAL A 110 30.66 3.37 -22.19
CA VAL A 110 30.84 4.59 -21.40
C VAL A 110 30.26 4.41 -20.01
N ILE A 111 30.90 5.03 -19.02
CA ILE A 111 30.49 5.04 -17.63
C ILE A 111 30.56 6.49 -17.16
N GLU A 112 29.49 6.98 -16.56
CA GLU A 112 29.39 8.29 -15.94
C GLU A 112 29.07 8.13 -14.45
N THR A 113 29.74 8.89 -13.58
CA THR A 113 29.51 8.85 -12.13
C THR A 113 28.74 10.07 -11.70
N VAL A 114 27.56 9.85 -11.14
CA VAL A 114 26.64 10.89 -10.71
C VAL A 114 26.70 11.00 -9.19
N LEU A 115 27.03 12.17 -8.66
CA LEU A 115 27.07 12.42 -7.21
C LEU A 115 25.88 13.31 -6.85
N VAL A 116 25.01 12.86 -5.94
CA VAL A 116 23.84 13.61 -5.45
C VAL A 116 23.82 13.58 -3.91
N LYS A 117 23.12 14.53 -3.28
CA LYS A 117 22.76 14.45 -1.86
C LYS A 117 21.31 13.97 -1.78
N VAL A 118 21.10 12.74 -1.34
CA VAL A 118 19.76 12.22 -1.05
C VAL A 118 19.28 12.83 0.26
N ASP A 119 18.05 13.34 0.26
CA ASP A 119 17.40 13.93 1.42
C ASP A 119 15.91 13.59 1.38
N ASN A 120 15.59 12.39 1.84
CA ASN A 120 14.23 11.85 1.82
C ASN A 120 13.42 12.23 3.06
N THR A 121 13.91 13.18 3.86
CA THR A 121 13.30 13.54 5.15
C THR A 121 11.85 14.04 5.05
N GLY A 122 11.42 14.50 3.87
CA GLY A 122 10.03 14.77 3.51
C GLY A 122 9.69 14.29 2.10
N ALA A 123 10.35 13.22 1.64
CA ALA A 123 10.01 12.54 0.41
C ALA A 123 8.85 11.58 0.66
N ASP A 124 7.84 11.64 -0.19
CA ASP A 124 6.70 10.74 -0.12
C ASP A 124 7.14 9.39 -0.68
N ALA A 125 7.02 8.31 0.08
CA ALA A 125 7.13 6.99 -0.53
C ALA A 125 5.87 6.71 -1.32
N HIS A 126 5.95 6.85 -2.63
CA HIS A 126 4.92 6.33 -3.52
C HIS A 126 5.53 5.92 -4.86
N PRO A 127 4.89 4.99 -5.59
CA PRO A 127 5.31 4.67 -6.95
C PRO A 127 5.29 5.89 -7.87
N SER A 128 6.30 6.03 -8.73
CA SER A 128 6.39 7.11 -9.72
C SER A 128 5.13 7.18 -10.59
N GLY A 129 4.58 8.38 -10.75
CA GLY A 129 3.38 8.63 -11.57
C GLY A 129 2.05 8.36 -10.86
N ALA A 130 2.08 8.06 -9.56
CA ALA A 130 0.88 7.98 -8.74
C ALA A 130 0.29 9.39 -8.47
N GLU A 131 -1.04 9.49 -8.41
CA GLU A 131 -1.77 10.72 -8.12
C GLU A 131 -2.25 10.71 -6.67
N LEU A 132 -1.93 11.74 -5.88
CA LEU A 132 -2.42 11.87 -4.52
C LEU A 132 -3.94 12.15 -4.52
N VAL A 133 -4.73 11.29 -3.88
CA VAL A 133 -6.20 11.41 -3.83
C VAL A 133 -6.76 11.69 -2.44
N PHE A 134 -6.03 11.33 -1.39
CA PHE A 134 -6.33 11.69 -0.02
C PHE A 134 -5.04 11.89 0.76
N SER A 135 -5.00 12.89 1.64
CA SER A 135 -3.87 13.12 2.54
C SER A 135 -4.32 13.87 3.80
N ASP A 136 -3.75 13.51 4.93
CA ASP A 136 -3.67 14.37 6.10
C ASP A 136 -2.22 14.47 6.56
N GLU A 137 -1.71 15.70 6.60
CA GLU A 137 -0.35 16.06 7.02
C GLU A 137 -0.31 16.47 8.50
N PHE A 138 -1.45 16.41 9.21
CA PHE A 138 -1.61 16.83 10.60
C PHE A 138 -0.98 18.21 10.91
N SER A 139 -1.05 19.12 9.94
CA SER A 139 -0.40 20.44 10.01
C SER A 139 -1.18 21.47 10.85
N GLY A 140 -2.38 21.09 11.31
CA GLY A 140 -3.24 21.89 12.16
C GLY A 140 -2.77 21.95 13.62
N SER A 141 -3.67 22.42 14.49
CA SER A 141 -3.47 22.43 15.95
C SER A 141 -4.37 21.43 16.68
N GLU A 142 -5.22 20.72 15.94
CA GLU A 142 -6.15 19.71 16.43
C GLU A 142 -6.41 18.72 15.29
N LEU A 143 -6.93 17.53 15.63
CA LEU A 143 -7.34 16.53 14.65
C LEU A 143 -8.48 17.08 13.78
N ASP A 144 -8.35 16.99 12.46
CA ASP A 144 -9.41 17.41 11.56
C ASP A 144 -10.61 16.45 11.68
N ARG A 145 -11.68 16.95 12.29
CA ARG A 145 -12.92 16.19 12.51
C ARG A 145 -13.79 16.13 11.27
N ASP A 146 -13.46 16.81 10.17
CA ASP A 146 -14.13 16.60 8.89
C ASP A 146 -13.60 15.34 8.19
N ASP A 147 -12.33 15.02 8.36
CA ASP A 147 -11.67 13.84 7.76
C ASP A 147 -11.72 12.61 8.66
N TRP A 148 -11.66 12.80 9.99
CA TRP A 148 -11.49 11.69 10.93
C TRP A 148 -12.61 11.56 11.95
N CYS A 149 -12.92 10.31 12.28
CA CYS A 149 -13.65 9.87 13.45
C CYS A 149 -12.67 9.36 14.51
N THR A 150 -12.98 9.50 15.80
CA THR A 150 -12.14 8.97 16.90
C THR A 150 -12.61 7.61 17.43
N ARG A 151 -13.60 7.02 16.75
CA ARG A 151 -14.23 5.75 17.11
C ARG A 151 -14.47 4.93 15.85
N TYR A 152 -14.35 3.62 15.99
CA TYR A 152 -14.85 2.64 15.04
C TYR A 152 -15.94 1.82 15.72
N GLN A 153 -17.06 1.62 15.02
CA GLN A 153 -18.19 0.84 15.50
C GLN A 153 -18.25 -0.48 14.75
N PHE A 154 -18.14 -1.59 15.47
CA PHE A 154 -18.19 -2.93 14.90
C PHE A 154 -19.52 -3.66 15.19
N TRP A 155 -19.91 -4.62 14.33
CA TRP A 155 -21.11 -5.44 14.50
C TRP A 155 -20.84 -6.64 15.42
N GLU A 156 -21.60 -6.79 16.51
CA GLU A 156 -21.75 -8.07 17.21
C GLU A 156 -23.23 -8.45 17.46
N PRO A 157 -23.60 -9.73 17.34
CA PRO A 157 -24.99 -10.18 17.41
C PRO A 157 -25.61 -10.18 18.83
N THR A 158 -24.96 -9.65 19.88
CA THR A 158 -25.33 -10.01 21.26
C THR A 158 -25.91 -8.90 22.18
N SER A 159 -26.05 -7.64 21.77
CA SER A 159 -26.94 -6.68 22.47
C SER A 159 -27.14 -5.37 21.68
N GLN A 160 -27.87 -4.38 22.20
CA GLN A 160 -28.09 -3.05 21.58
C GLN A 160 -27.37 -1.99 22.44
N PRO A 161 -26.77 -0.94 21.83
CA PRO A 161 -26.17 0.18 22.56
C PRO A 161 -27.24 0.96 23.36
N SER A 162 -26.82 1.68 24.38
CA SER A 162 -27.66 2.69 25.01
C SER A 162 -27.75 3.96 24.15
N GLN A 163 -28.86 4.70 24.24
CA GLN A 163 -29.04 6.00 23.56
C GLN A 163 -28.00 7.06 23.99
N GLU A 164 -27.36 6.88 25.13
CA GLU A 164 -26.34 7.79 25.66
C GLU A 164 -24.98 7.58 24.94
N GLU A 165 -24.63 6.33 24.60
CA GLU A 165 -23.44 5.97 23.81
C GLU A 165 -23.55 6.42 22.34
N LEU A 166 -24.76 6.40 21.76
CA LEU A 166 -24.99 6.88 20.39
C LEU A 166 -25.00 8.42 20.27
N THR A 167 -25.03 9.14 21.39
CA THR A 167 -25.19 10.60 21.41
C THR A 167 -23.97 11.35 21.95
N SER A 168 -22.98 10.64 22.48
CA SER A 168 -21.74 11.25 22.95
C SER A 168 -20.67 11.32 21.85
N SER A 169 -20.44 12.54 21.37
CA SER A 169 -19.21 13.10 20.77
C SER A 169 -19.03 13.21 19.26
N ASP A 170 -19.67 12.43 18.37
CA ASP A 170 -19.49 12.67 16.92
C ASP A 170 -20.64 12.27 15.98
N PRO A 171 -21.70 13.09 15.86
CA PRO A 171 -22.86 12.78 15.01
C PRO A 171 -22.54 12.65 13.52
N GLY A 172 -21.37 13.12 13.04
CA GLY A 172 -20.90 12.92 11.66
C GLY A 172 -20.23 11.57 11.44
N CYS A 173 -19.91 10.84 12.51
CA CYS A 173 -19.25 9.54 12.49
C CYS A 173 -20.22 8.38 12.72
N TYR A 174 -21.37 8.65 13.33
CA TYR A 174 -22.46 7.69 13.45
C TYR A 174 -23.32 7.78 12.18
N HIS A 175 -23.16 6.84 11.25
CA HIS A 175 -24.14 6.63 10.18
C HIS A 175 -25.43 6.00 10.75
N ILE A 176 -26.14 6.72 11.61
CA ILE A 176 -27.55 6.48 11.96
C ILE A 176 -28.42 7.49 11.22
N ALA A 177 -28.02 7.89 10.01
CA ALA A 177 -28.97 8.52 9.11
C ALA A 177 -29.93 7.42 8.65
N PRO A 178 -31.26 7.54 8.84
CA PRO A 178 -32.18 6.77 8.00
C PRO A 178 -31.84 7.12 6.55
N LEU A 179 -31.75 6.11 5.69
CA LEU A 179 -31.40 6.24 4.27
C LEU A 179 -32.05 7.52 3.68
N THR A 180 -31.27 8.58 3.45
CA THR A 180 -31.74 9.85 2.89
C THR A 180 -31.03 10.13 1.56
N GLU A 181 -31.57 11.06 0.76
CA GLU A 181 -31.24 11.39 -0.64
C GLU A 181 -29.74 11.51 -1.02
N ARG A 182 -28.81 11.52 -0.06
CA ARG A 182 -27.36 11.49 -0.31
C ARG A 182 -26.83 10.08 -0.60
N GLU A 183 -27.45 9.02 -0.07
CA GLU A 183 -27.03 7.61 -0.27
C GLU A 183 -27.53 7.06 -1.61
N THR A 184 -28.71 7.46 -2.06
CA THR A 184 -29.21 7.15 -3.42
C THR A 184 -28.31 7.72 -4.53
N GLY A 185 -27.53 8.77 -4.24
CA GLY A 185 -26.52 9.31 -5.16
C GLY A 185 -25.24 8.47 -5.24
N ARG A 186 -24.82 7.81 -4.14
CA ARG A 186 -23.55 7.05 -4.10
C ARG A 186 -23.70 5.64 -4.68
N THR A 187 -24.75 4.90 -4.33
CA THR A 187 -25.05 3.59 -4.95
C THR A 187 -25.22 3.72 -6.46
N THR A 188 -25.90 4.78 -6.92
CA THR A 188 -26.07 5.03 -8.35
C THR A 188 -24.78 5.50 -9.02
N THR A 189 -23.90 6.19 -8.30
CA THR A 189 -22.55 6.50 -8.79
C THR A 189 -21.73 5.24 -9.00
N ILE A 190 -21.69 4.32 -8.02
CA ILE A 190 -20.97 3.03 -8.13
C ILE A 190 -21.58 2.16 -9.23
N LEU A 191 -22.91 2.03 -9.28
CA LEU A 191 -23.59 1.26 -10.34
C LEU A 191 -23.34 1.86 -11.73
N ASN A 192 -23.34 3.19 -11.86
CA ASN A 192 -23.02 3.85 -13.13
C ASN A 192 -21.53 3.65 -13.48
N GLN A 193 -20.63 3.76 -12.51
CA GLN A 193 -19.20 3.53 -12.71
C GLN A 193 -18.96 2.10 -13.21
N TYR A 194 -19.55 1.09 -12.56
CA TYR A 194 -19.35 -0.31 -12.94
C TYR A 194 -19.97 -0.62 -14.31
N LYS A 195 -21.07 0.04 -14.69
CA LYS A 195 -21.65 -0.05 -16.04
C LYS A 195 -20.75 0.58 -17.10
N ASP A 196 -20.18 1.74 -16.79
CA ASP A 196 -19.25 2.42 -17.69
C ASP A 196 -17.99 1.58 -17.91
N GLU A 197 -17.46 0.95 -16.86
CA GLU A 197 -16.32 0.05 -16.97
C GLU A 197 -16.65 -1.27 -17.68
N SER A 198 -17.82 -1.88 -17.42
CA SER A 198 -18.30 -3.02 -18.21
C SER A 198 -18.35 -2.70 -19.70
N ALA A 199 -18.91 -1.53 -20.04
CA ALA A 199 -19.03 -1.08 -21.43
C ALA A 199 -17.67 -0.82 -22.09
N LYS A 200 -16.71 -0.23 -21.37
CA LYS A 200 -15.34 -0.01 -21.86
C LYS A 200 -14.61 -1.34 -22.11
N ALA A 201 -14.66 -2.27 -21.16
CA ALA A 201 -14.07 -3.60 -21.29
C ALA A 201 -14.68 -4.38 -22.46
N ALA A 202 -16.01 -4.32 -22.61
CA ALA A 202 -16.70 -4.94 -23.75
C ALA A 202 -16.27 -4.32 -25.09
N ALA A 203 -16.09 -2.99 -25.15
CA ALA A 203 -15.62 -2.30 -26.34
C ALA A 203 -14.16 -2.63 -26.69
N ALA A 204 -13.33 -2.93 -25.69
CA ALA A 204 -11.96 -3.39 -25.84
C ALA A 204 -11.85 -4.88 -26.24
N GLY A 205 -12.96 -5.63 -26.19
CA GLY A 205 -12.99 -7.07 -26.46
C GLY A 205 -12.57 -7.93 -25.27
N GLU A 206 -12.54 -7.35 -24.07
CA GLU A 206 -12.12 -7.98 -22.82
C GLU A 206 -13.32 -8.65 -22.12
N THR A 207 -13.83 -9.73 -22.73
CA THR A 207 -15.10 -10.35 -22.34
C THR A 207 -15.14 -10.88 -20.90
N ALA A 208 -13.98 -11.24 -20.33
CA ALA A 208 -13.91 -11.69 -18.94
C ALA A 208 -14.05 -10.53 -17.94
N ILE A 209 -13.47 -9.37 -18.27
CA ILE A 209 -13.54 -8.16 -17.44
C ILE A 209 -14.94 -7.55 -17.51
N ALA A 210 -15.54 -7.50 -18.72
CA ALA A 210 -16.94 -7.07 -18.87
C ALA A 210 -17.90 -7.96 -18.08
N GLY A 211 -17.75 -9.30 -18.18
CA GLY A 211 -18.59 -10.25 -17.43
C GLY A 211 -18.45 -10.14 -15.91
N TRP A 212 -17.26 -9.75 -15.43
CA TRP A 212 -17.02 -9.47 -14.01
C TRP A 212 -17.82 -8.27 -13.52
N TYR A 213 -17.77 -7.14 -14.25
CA TYR A 213 -18.56 -5.95 -13.90
C TYR A 213 -20.08 -6.20 -13.99
N ASP A 214 -20.54 -6.94 -15.00
CA ASP A 214 -21.96 -7.27 -15.18
C ASP A 214 -22.51 -8.08 -14.00
N THR A 215 -21.77 -9.08 -13.54
CA THR A 215 -22.14 -9.88 -12.37
C THR A 215 -22.21 -9.00 -11.12
N ARG A 216 -21.29 -8.06 -10.98
CA ARG A 216 -21.21 -7.16 -9.82
C ARG A 216 -22.36 -6.15 -9.77
N ILE A 217 -22.82 -5.68 -10.92
CA ILE A 217 -24.02 -4.83 -11.02
C ILE A 217 -25.26 -5.58 -10.53
N GLU A 218 -25.42 -6.84 -10.91
CA GLU A 218 -26.53 -7.70 -10.47
C GLU A 218 -26.49 -7.91 -8.95
N GLU A 219 -25.32 -8.24 -8.38
CA GLU A 219 -25.15 -8.45 -6.94
C GLU A 219 -25.47 -7.19 -6.11
N ILE A 220 -24.99 -6.02 -6.55
CA ILE A 220 -25.29 -4.75 -5.87
C ILE A 220 -26.81 -4.51 -5.91
N SER A 221 -27.46 -4.68 -7.06
CA SER A 221 -28.91 -4.53 -7.17
C SER A 221 -29.70 -5.52 -6.29
N GLU A 222 -29.22 -6.76 -6.15
CA GLU A 222 -29.85 -7.78 -5.29
C GLU A 222 -29.68 -7.48 -3.80
N ASN A 223 -28.47 -7.11 -3.37
CA ASN A 223 -28.15 -6.87 -1.95
C ASN A 223 -28.75 -5.57 -1.44
N THR A 224 -28.73 -4.52 -2.27
CA THR A 224 -29.25 -3.19 -1.91
C THR A 224 -30.78 -3.11 -2.04
N GLY A 225 -31.39 -4.00 -2.84
CA GLY A 225 -32.77 -3.86 -3.29
C GLY A 225 -32.99 -2.67 -4.25
N VAL A 226 -31.91 -2.01 -4.71
CA VAL A 226 -31.95 -0.94 -5.71
C VAL A 226 -32.08 -1.55 -7.08
N LEU A 227 -33.23 -1.35 -7.71
CA LEU A 227 -33.49 -1.88 -9.05
C LEU A 227 -33.06 -0.85 -10.09
N ASP A 228 -32.17 -1.27 -10.99
CA ASP A 228 -31.91 -0.50 -12.21
C ASP A 228 -33.08 -0.65 -13.19
N ASN A 229 -33.64 0.47 -13.65
CA ASN A 229 -34.73 0.46 -14.64
C ASN A 229 -34.21 0.32 -16.08
N GLY A 230 -32.89 0.36 -16.30
CA GLY A 230 -32.25 0.22 -17.61
C GLY A 230 -32.32 1.48 -18.48
N ASP A 231 -32.79 2.60 -17.92
CA ASP A 231 -32.91 3.90 -18.59
C ASP A 231 -32.06 5.00 -17.92
N GLY A 232 -31.14 4.61 -17.04
CA GLY A 232 -30.34 5.51 -16.21
C GLY A 232 -31.06 6.01 -14.95
N THR A 233 -32.25 5.47 -14.65
CA THR A 233 -32.96 5.72 -13.39
C THR A 233 -32.99 4.48 -12.51
N TYR A 234 -33.09 4.70 -11.19
CA TYR A 234 -33.02 3.66 -10.17
C TYR A 234 -34.26 3.69 -9.27
N ASP A 235 -34.80 2.51 -8.94
CA ASP A 235 -35.91 2.34 -8.01
C ASP A 235 -35.41 1.88 -6.64
N PHE A 236 -35.70 2.69 -5.62
CA PHE A 236 -35.33 2.47 -4.22
C PHE A 236 -36.47 1.91 -3.38
N SER A 237 -37.62 1.57 -3.99
CA SER A 237 -38.83 1.11 -3.28
C SER A 237 -38.65 -0.19 -2.50
N ARG A 238 -37.59 -0.96 -2.81
CA ARG A 238 -37.20 -2.20 -2.11
C ARG A 238 -35.92 -2.06 -1.29
N ALA A 239 -35.33 -0.86 -1.21
CA ALA A 239 -34.16 -0.65 -0.37
C ALA A 239 -34.52 -0.98 1.08
N TYR A 240 -33.89 -2.02 1.62
CA TYR A 240 -34.16 -2.46 2.99
C TYR A 240 -33.61 -1.39 3.95
N PRO A 241 -34.41 -0.77 4.83
CA PRO A 241 -33.84 -0.08 5.97
C PRO A 241 -33.25 -1.15 6.90
N PRO A 242 -31.95 -1.15 7.20
CA PRO A 242 -31.42 -2.06 8.20
C PRO A 242 -32.03 -1.67 9.55
N ALA A 243 -32.97 -2.49 10.03
CA ALA A 243 -33.56 -2.34 11.35
C ALA A 243 -32.61 -2.89 12.43
N TYR A 244 -31.38 -2.38 12.58
CA TYR A 244 -30.39 -3.02 13.44
C TYR A 244 -29.48 -2.00 14.16
N GLY A 245 -29.17 -2.26 15.43
CA GLY A 245 -28.48 -1.34 16.34
C GLY A 245 -26.96 -1.46 16.26
N PHE A 246 -26.28 -0.34 16.46
CA PHE A 246 -24.82 -0.16 16.35
C PHE A 246 -24.15 -0.30 17.71
N HIS A 247 -23.11 -1.11 17.89
CA HIS A 247 -22.32 -1.01 19.14
C HIS A 247 -21.34 0.15 19.05
N ASP A 248 -21.28 0.96 20.09
CA ASP A 248 -20.09 1.77 20.38
C ASP A 248 -19.03 0.80 20.91
N THR A 249 -18.23 0.23 20.00
CA THR A 249 -17.06 -0.54 20.42
C THR A 249 -16.02 0.45 20.92
N LEU A 250 -16.13 0.80 22.20
CA LEU A 250 -15.01 1.21 23.04
C LEU A 250 -13.98 0.06 23.19
N GLY A 251 -13.68 -0.71 22.14
CA GLY A 251 -12.88 -1.94 22.16
C GLY A 251 -13.54 -3.03 21.31
N GLY A 252 -13.07 -3.22 20.07
CA GLY A 252 -13.61 -4.20 19.11
C GLY A 252 -13.38 -5.66 19.47
N PHE A 253 -12.81 -5.95 20.65
CA PHE A 253 -12.54 -7.29 21.17
C PHE A 253 -13.09 -7.51 22.60
N ASP A 254 -14.17 -6.82 22.99
CA ASP A 254 -14.80 -6.94 24.32
C ASP A 254 -15.60 -8.25 24.50
N ILE A 255 -14.91 -9.39 24.43
CA ILE A 255 -15.42 -10.61 25.07
C ILE A 255 -15.12 -10.45 26.56
N ARG A 256 -16.12 -10.07 27.36
CA ARG A 256 -16.04 -10.24 28.81
C ARG A 256 -15.91 -11.74 29.09
N PRO A 257 -14.74 -12.22 29.54
CA PRO A 257 -14.61 -13.61 29.89
C PRO A 257 -15.44 -13.83 31.15
N ALA A 258 -16.12 -14.97 31.27
CA ALA A 258 -16.73 -15.35 32.55
C ALA A 258 -15.66 -15.27 33.67
N PRO A 259 -16.01 -15.04 34.94
CA PRO A 259 -15.03 -14.89 36.04
C PRO A 259 -14.05 -16.07 36.26
N ASN A 260 -14.19 -17.17 35.50
CA ASN A 260 -13.31 -18.34 35.48
C ASN A 260 -12.96 -18.80 34.05
N ALA A 261 -13.04 -17.88 33.09
CA ALA A 261 -12.75 -18.17 31.71
C ALA A 261 -11.29 -18.62 31.55
N PRO A 262 -11.02 -19.71 30.83
CA PRO A 262 -9.66 -20.12 30.52
C PRO A 262 -8.96 -19.03 29.68
N GLU A 263 -7.63 -18.97 29.75
CA GLU A 263 -6.78 -17.92 29.16
C GLU A 263 -7.04 -17.60 27.66
N TRP A 264 -7.61 -18.55 26.90
CA TRP A 264 -7.99 -18.37 25.50
C TRP A 264 -9.33 -17.64 25.27
N GLU A 265 -10.08 -17.32 26.33
CA GLU A 265 -11.30 -16.50 26.32
C GLU A 265 -11.04 -15.05 26.80
N LEU A 266 -9.80 -14.69 27.17
CA LEU A 266 -9.43 -13.32 27.53
C LEU A 266 -9.46 -12.42 26.26
N PRO A 267 -9.87 -11.14 26.39
CA PRO A 267 -9.96 -10.24 25.24
C PRO A 267 -8.58 -10.03 24.59
N GLN A 268 -8.56 -9.88 23.26
CA GLN A 268 -7.33 -9.60 22.51
C GLN A 268 -6.72 -8.24 22.90
N GLU A 269 -7.57 -7.28 23.24
CA GLU A 269 -7.25 -5.90 23.63
C GLU A 269 -7.67 -5.63 25.09
N GLU A 270 -6.92 -4.78 25.79
CA GLU A 270 -7.19 -4.41 27.20
C GLU A 270 -7.46 -2.91 27.39
N GLU A 271 -7.66 -2.20 26.30
CA GLU A 271 -7.94 -0.77 26.25
C GLU A 271 -9.37 -0.44 25.88
N VAL A 272 -9.76 0.80 26.19
CA VAL A 272 -10.90 1.46 25.57
C VAL A 272 -10.45 2.67 24.77
N TYR A 273 -10.96 2.81 23.56
CA TYR A 273 -10.68 3.99 22.73
C TYR A 273 -11.51 5.18 23.17
N ARG A 274 -10.86 6.28 23.54
CA ARG A 274 -11.51 7.49 24.09
C ARG A 274 -10.90 8.76 23.52
N ASP A 275 -11.64 9.87 23.57
CA ASP A 275 -11.13 11.19 23.17
C ASP A 275 -10.37 11.82 24.33
N VAL A 276 -10.87 11.58 25.55
CA VAL A 276 -10.27 12.00 26.80
C VAL A 276 -10.27 10.84 27.78
N ASN A 277 -9.18 10.70 28.54
CA ASN A 277 -9.11 9.69 29.60
C ASN A 277 -9.86 10.14 30.86
N SER A 278 -9.88 9.27 31.87
CA SER A 278 -10.60 9.48 33.14
C SER A 278 -10.06 10.64 33.98
N GLU A 279 -8.87 11.16 33.66
CA GLU A 279 -8.26 12.33 34.29
C GLU A 279 -8.45 13.62 33.46
N GLY A 280 -9.07 13.53 32.28
CA GLY A 280 -9.34 14.65 31.39
C GLY A 280 -8.19 15.01 30.44
N GLN A 281 -7.20 14.13 30.27
CA GLN A 281 -6.17 14.29 29.26
C GLN A 281 -6.72 13.89 27.88
N GLU A 282 -6.50 14.73 26.87
CA GLU A 282 -6.79 14.44 25.46
C GLU A 282 -5.90 13.29 24.96
N LEU A 283 -6.50 12.35 24.23
CA LEU A 283 -5.81 11.17 23.71
C LEU A 283 -5.44 11.29 22.22
N HIS A 284 -5.97 12.32 21.55
CA HIS A 284 -5.67 12.67 20.16
C HIS A 284 -5.12 14.08 20.11
N THR A 285 -3.80 14.22 20.06
CA THR A 285 -3.16 15.54 20.05
C THR A 285 -2.42 15.77 18.75
N VAL A 286 -2.64 16.92 18.11
CA VAL A 286 -1.87 17.33 16.93
C VAL A 286 -0.92 18.45 17.35
N GLN A 287 0.38 18.20 17.19
CA GLN A 287 1.41 19.18 17.53
C GLN A 287 2.64 18.97 16.65
N ASP A 288 3.31 20.07 16.28
CA ASP A 288 4.59 20.03 15.57
C ASP A 288 4.54 19.29 14.23
N GLY A 289 3.37 19.28 13.58
CA GLY A 289 3.17 18.69 12.26
C GLY A 289 2.86 17.20 12.25
N TYR A 290 2.52 16.60 13.40
CA TYR A 290 2.14 15.19 13.48
C TYR A 290 0.99 14.98 14.50
N LEU A 291 0.28 13.87 14.34
CA LEU A 291 -0.72 13.36 15.28
C LEU A 291 -0.06 12.42 16.30
N SER A 292 -0.43 12.53 17.57
CA SER A 292 -0.11 11.54 18.62
C SER A 292 -1.38 10.86 19.10
N LEU A 293 -1.38 9.53 19.06
CA LEU A 293 -2.39 8.64 19.63
C LEU A 293 -1.88 8.09 20.98
N TRP A 294 -2.46 8.56 22.07
CA TRP A 294 -1.98 8.26 23.43
C TRP A 294 -2.65 7.04 24.04
N ALA A 295 -1.86 6.17 24.67
CA ALA A 295 -2.31 5.12 25.59
C ALA A 295 -2.00 5.51 27.05
N THR A 296 -2.92 5.22 27.98
CA THR A 296 -2.85 5.63 29.39
C THR A 296 -3.42 4.54 30.32
N HIS A 297 -3.01 4.53 31.61
CA HIS A 297 -3.52 3.61 32.64
C HIS A 297 -4.19 4.35 33.80
N THR A 298 -5.21 5.14 33.46
CA THR A 298 -5.96 5.98 34.40
C THR A 298 -7.20 5.30 34.99
N ARG A 299 -7.63 4.16 34.43
CA ARG A 299 -8.78 3.36 34.93
C ARG A 299 -8.36 2.26 35.91
N GLN A 300 -7.58 2.61 36.91
CA GLN A 300 -7.01 1.65 37.87
C GLN A 300 -8.06 0.94 38.74
N ASP A 301 -9.27 1.48 38.81
CA ASP A 301 -10.41 0.88 39.51
C ASP A 301 -11.25 -0.06 38.64
N ALA A 302 -11.01 -0.09 37.33
CA ALA A 302 -11.69 -1.00 36.42
C ALA A 302 -11.09 -2.43 36.53
N PRO A 303 -11.92 -3.47 36.68
CA PRO A 303 -11.42 -4.84 36.81
C PRO A 303 -10.95 -5.44 35.47
N VAL A 304 -11.35 -4.83 34.35
CA VAL A 304 -11.01 -5.16 32.96
C VAL A 304 -10.97 -3.86 32.16
N LEU A 305 -10.34 -3.88 30.98
CA LEU A 305 -10.21 -2.70 30.11
C LEU A 305 -9.60 -1.50 30.86
N GLN A 306 -8.44 -1.74 31.46
CA GLN A 306 -7.79 -0.80 32.38
C GLN A 306 -7.05 0.33 31.66
N TYR A 307 -6.79 0.15 30.37
CA TYR A 307 -6.12 1.14 29.54
C TYR A 307 -7.15 2.04 28.84
N GLU A 308 -6.84 3.32 28.70
CA GLU A 308 -7.57 4.26 27.83
C GLU A 308 -6.63 4.70 26.73
N SER A 309 -7.04 4.51 25.47
CA SER A 309 -6.20 4.78 24.32
C SER A 309 -6.91 5.55 23.21
N ALA A 310 -6.22 5.80 22.11
CA ALA A 310 -6.69 6.56 20.96
C ALA A 310 -6.73 5.73 19.68
N MET A 311 -7.78 5.97 18.89
CA MET A 311 -7.97 5.46 17.54
C MET A 311 -8.54 6.57 16.67
N ILE A 312 -8.14 6.64 15.40
CA ILE A 312 -8.82 7.41 14.37
C ILE A 312 -9.28 6.50 13.25
N ARG A 313 -10.36 6.90 12.59
CA ARG A 313 -10.96 6.24 11.45
C ARG A 313 -11.27 7.27 10.36
N SER A 314 -10.86 7.02 9.12
CA SER A 314 -11.15 7.94 8.01
C SER A 314 -12.65 7.97 7.68
N LYS A 315 -13.21 9.14 7.40
CA LYS A 315 -14.57 9.23 6.87
C LYS A 315 -14.64 8.93 5.38
N GLU A 316 -13.56 9.17 4.67
CA GLU A 316 -13.37 8.67 3.31
C GLU A 316 -13.07 7.17 3.35
N GLU A 317 -13.62 6.43 2.39
CA GLU A 317 -13.47 4.99 2.27
C GLU A 317 -12.94 4.65 0.88
N PHE A 318 -12.13 3.60 0.80
CA PHE A 318 -11.26 3.33 -0.33
C PHE A 318 -11.52 1.92 -0.88
N LEU A 319 -11.59 1.80 -2.20
CA LEU A 319 -11.68 0.52 -2.88
C LEU A 319 -10.92 0.63 -4.21
N PRO A 320 -9.91 -0.21 -4.47
CA PRO A 320 -9.16 -0.14 -5.72
C PRO A 320 -9.99 -0.66 -6.89
N THR A 321 -9.68 -0.16 -8.08
CA THR A 321 -10.11 -0.74 -9.36
C THR A 321 -8.88 -1.13 -10.18
N TRP A 322 -9.08 -1.80 -11.32
CA TRP A 322 -7.97 -2.14 -12.22
C TRP A 322 -7.34 -0.91 -12.87
N ASP A 323 -8.12 0.15 -13.07
CA ASP A 323 -7.66 1.42 -13.65
C ASP A 323 -7.09 2.40 -12.63
N ALA A 324 -7.47 2.21 -11.36
CA ALA A 324 -6.99 3.01 -10.24
C ALA A 324 -6.72 2.10 -9.01
N PRO A 325 -5.66 1.28 -9.05
CA PRO A 325 -5.16 0.65 -7.83
C PRO A 325 -4.73 1.72 -6.84
N LEU A 326 -4.64 1.37 -5.57
CA LEU A 326 -4.30 2.32 -4.52
C LEU A 326 -2.92 2.03 -3.96
N TYR A 327 -2.22 3.08 -3.55
CA TYR A 327 -1.06 2.98 -2.67
C TYR A 327 -1.35 3.79 -1.42
N LEU A 328 -1.44 3.10 -0.28
CA LEU A 328 -1.78 3.67 1.01
C LEU A 328 -0.52 3.67 1.87
N THR A 329 -0.21 4.81 2.49
CA THR A 329 1.00 4.93 3.28
C THR A 329 0.83 5.89 4.44
N ALA A 330 1.56 5.63 5.51
CA ALA A 330 1.66 6.50 6.65
C ALA A 330 3.10 6.50 7.14
N ARG A 331 3.56 7.67 7.61
CA ARG A 331 4.85 7.76 8.30
C ARG A 331 4.62 7.77 9.79
N VAL A 332 5.10 6.72 10.44
CA VAL A 332 4.72 6.39 11.80
C VAL A 332 5.93 6.26 12.70
N ARG A 333 5.74 6.54 14.00
CA ARG A 333 6.74 6.31 15.04
C ARG A 333 6.06 5.62 16.23
N ALA A 334 6.28 4.31 16.31
CA ALA A 334 5.84 3.51 17.44
C ALA A 334 6.66 3.81 18.70
N PRO A 335 6.05 3.83 19.89
CA PRO A 335 6.77 3.97 21.14
C PRO A 335 7.60 2.71 21.45
N LYS A 336 8.77 2.90 22.05
CA LYS A 336 9.58 1.79 22.58
C LYS A 336 9.22 1.50 24.04
N VAL A 337 7.99 1.05 24.26
CA VAL A 337 7.43 0.72 25.57
C VAL A 337 6.81 -0.67 25.51
N LEU A 338 7.31 -1.60 26.34
CA LEU A 338 6.82 -2.98 26.32
C LEU A 338 5.30 -2.98 26.59
N GLY A 339 4.53 -3.69 25.78
CA GLY A 339 3.06 -3.72 25.88
C GLY A 339 2.35 -2.95 24.78
N THR A 340 3.01 -2.03 24.08
CA THR A 340 2.35 -1.20 23.06
C THR A 340 2.06 -1.98 21.79
N PHE A 341 0.94 -1.68 21.14
CA PHE A 341 0.50 -2.29 19.90
C PHE A 341 -0.14 -1.23 18.96
N PRO A 342 0.70 -0.38 18.34
CA PRO A 342 0.27 0.55 17.31
C PRO A 342 -0.05 -0.16 15.99
N ALA A 343 -1.09 0.31 15.29
CA ALA A 343 -1.49 -0.26 14.01
C ALA A 343 -1.96 0.81 13.00
N PHE A 344 -1.76 0.52 11.71
CA PHE A 344 -2.33 1.18 10.55
C PHE A 344 -2.93 0.11 9.62
N TRP A 345 -4.24 0.14 9.42
CA TRP A 345 -4.97 -0.96 8.81
C TRP A 345 -6.27 -0.47 8.18
N THR A 346 -6.94 -1.36 7.46
CA THR A 346 -8.27 -1.09 6.88
C THR A 346 -9.18 -2.28 7.12
N ILE A 347 -10.46 -1.98 7.35
CA ILE A 347 -11.54 -2.95 7.51
C ILE A 347 -12.74 -2.55 6.66
N ASN A 348 -13.67 -3.48 6.44
CA ASN A 348 -14.98 -3.23 5.84
C ASN A 348 -15.64 -1.96 6.40
N GLY A 349 -15.79 -0.95 5.54
CA GLY A 349 -16.40 0.33 5.89
C GLY A 349 -17.92 0.27 6.00
N PHE A 350 -18.51 1.44 6.21
CA PHE A 350 -19.95 1.65 6.26
C PHE A 350 -20.58 1.63 4.86
N GLY A 351 -19.80 1.98 3.83
CA GLY A 351 -20.27 2.05 2.45
C GLY A 351 -21.47 2.97 2.30
N ASP A 352 -22.47 2.51 1.58
CA ASP A 352 -23.77 3.19 1.42
C ASP A 352 -24.86 2.64 2.35
N GLY A 353 -24.47 1.82 3.35
CA GLY A 353 -25.38 1.19 4.31
C GLY A 353 -26.16 -0.01 3.77
N THR A 354 -25.86 -0.46 2.55
CA THR A 354 -26.59 -1.58 1.90
C THR A 354 -25.94 -2.93 2.14
N ILE A 355 -24.61 -2.96 2.26
CA ILE A 355 -23.86 -4.16 2.67
C ILE A 355 -23.63 -4.06 4.19
N PRO A 356 -23.98 -5.11 4.96
CA PRO A 356 -23.70 -5.12 6.39
C PRO A 356 -22.22 -4.91 6.69
N ILE A 357 -21.95 -4.06 7.67
CA ILE A 357 -20.63 -3.94 8.28
C ILE A 357 -20.36 -5.26 9.00
N GLY A 358 -19.20 -5.83 8.75
CA GLY A 358 -18.80 -7.11 9.31
C GLY A 358 -17.34 -7.40 9.00
N TRP A 359 -16.73 -8.18 9.88
CA TRP A 359 -15.39 -8.69 9.76
C TRP A 359 -15.45 -10.18 9.43
N PRO A 360 -14.55 -10.69 8.58
CA PRO A 360 -13.65 -9.95 7.66
C PRO A 360 -14.41 -9.24 6.52
N PRO A 361 -13.77 -8.51 5.57
CA PRO A 361 -12.33 -8.44 5.27
C PRO A 361 -11.54 -7.38 6.05
N GLU A 362 -10.21 -7.60 6.13
CA GLU A 362 -9.23 -6.73 6.78
C GLU A 362 -7.86 -6.83 6.08
N ILE A 363 -7.14 -5.70 6.00
CA ILE A 363 -5.74 -5.61 5.58
C ILE A 363 -4.99 -4.79 6.62
N ASP A 364 -3.95 -5.36 7.21
CA ASP A 364 -3.09 -4.70 8.18
C ASP A 364 -1.82 -4.24 7.49
N PHE A 365 -1.75 -2.94 7.18
CA PHE A 365 -0.60 -2.35 6.49
C PHE A 365 0.63 -2.25 7.41
N TYR A 366 0.39 -2.13 8.72
CA TYR A 366 1.39 -2.09 9.76
C TYR A 366 0.76 -2.45 11.10
N GLU A 367 1.37 -3.40 11.78
CA GLU A 367 1.12 -3.72 13.18
C GLU A 367 2.47 -3.83 13.90
N GLY A 368 2.75 -2.92 14.83
CA GLY A 368 4.05 -2.81 15.49
C GLY A 368 4.05 -3.19 16.96
N PRO A 369 3.50 -4.34 17.38
CA PRO A 369 3.49 -4.69 18.80
C PRO A 369 4.92 -4.83 19.31
N TYR A 370 5.23 -4.15 20.41
CA TYR A 370 6.53 -4.26 21.06
C TYR A 370 6.36 -5.05 22.35
N ASN A 371 6.56 -6.37 22.25
CA ASN A 371 6.32 -7.31 23.34
C ASN A 371 7.58 -8.11 23.72
N ASN A 372 8.74 -7.83 23.13
CA ASN A 372 10.01 -8.39 23.57
C ASN A 372 11.16 -7.37 23.46
N ASP A 373 11.69 -6.95 24.62
CA ASP A 373 12.83 -6.03 24.74
C ASP A 373 14.21 -6.72 24.70
N GLY A 374 14.25 -8.01 24.34
CA GLY A 374 15.44 -8.84 24.33
C GLY A 374 15.74 -9.54 25.66
N THR A 375 14.91 -9.36 26.69
CA THR A 375 15.04 -10.09 27.95
C THR A 375 14.45 -11.50 27.89
N PHE A 376 13.50 -11.74 26.98
CA PHE A 376 12.95 -13.06 26.75
C PHE A 376 13.81 -13.84 25.75
N PRO A 377 14.29 -15.04 26.11
CA PRO A 377 15.32 -15.74 25.34
C PRO A 377 14.83 -16.29 23.99
N THR A 378 13.51 -16.30 23.72
CA THR A 378 12.90 -16.80 22.48
C THR A 378 11.51 -16.21 22.26
N GLY A 379 11.17 -15.89 21.01
CA GLY A 379 9.81 -15.51 20.57
C GLY A 379 9.40 -14.07 20.90
N GLY A 380 8.29 -13.60 20.34
CA GLY A 380 7.80 -12.23 20.50
C GLY A 380 8.28 -11.27 19.40
N GLN A 381 7.81 -10.03 19.49
CA GLN A 381 8.02 -8.96 18.54
C GLN A 381 9.01 -7.95 19.11
N PHE A 382 10.15 -7.88 18.42
CA PHE A 382 11.32 -7.10 18.78
C PHE A 382 11.20 -5.65 18.27
N ASP A 383 12.15 -4.81 18.67
CA ASP A 383 12.16 -3.40 18.27
C ASP A 383 12.45 -3.18 16.78
N ASN A 384 12.90 -4.19 16.04
CA ASN A 384 13.34 -4.08 14.65
C ASN A 384 12.38 -4.73 13.64
N GLN A 385 11.13 -5.01 14.01
CA GLN A 385 10.17 -5.65 13.11
C GLN A 385 8.77 -5.06 13.22
N TYR A 386 7.95 -5.30 12.21
CA TYR A 386 6.50 -5.13 12.29
C TYR A 386 5.77 -6.17 11.45
N HIS A 387 4.52 -6.42 11.82
CA HIS A 387 3.62 -7.40 11.20
C HIS A 387 2.77 -6.76 10.10
N VAL A 388 2.42 -7.57 9.10
CA VAL A 388 1.39 -7.25 8.11
C VAL A 388 0.40 -8.39 7.95
N GLY A 389 -0.85 -8.04 7.69
CA GLY A 389 -1.97 -8.98 7.75
C GLY A 389 -2.89 -8.87 6.54
N LEU A 390 -3.42 -10.02 6.14
CA LEU A 390 -4.47 -10.16 5.15
C LEU A 390 -5.50 -11.15 5.68
N VAL A 391 -6.70 -10.66 5.96
CA VAL A 391 -7.79 -11.48 6.50
C VAL A 391 -8.94 -11.54 5.51
N ASP A 392 -9.31 -12.76 5.12
CA ASP A 392 -10.49 -13.06 4.32
C ASP A 392 -11.24 -14.31 4.82
N TYR A 393 -12.38 -14.60 4.18
CA TYR A 393 -13.21 -15.78 4.49
C TYR A 393 -13.53 -16.59 3.22
N LEU A 394 -12.57 -16.73 2.31
CA LEU A 394 -12.85 -17.26 0.96
C LEU A 394 -13.24 -18.75 0.91
N CYS A 395 -13.02 -19.57 1.95
CA CYS A 395 -13.42 -20.99 1.94
C CYS A 395 -14.14 -21.52 3.21
N GLY A 396 -14.57 -20.64 4.12
CA GLY A 396 -15.35 -21.04 5.30
C GLY A 396 -14.68 -22.14 6.14
N ASN A 397 -15.45 -23.11 6.65
CA ASN A 397 -14.95 -24.18 7.53
C ASN A 397 -14.07 -25.25 6.83
N GLU A 398 -13.95 -25.25 5.51
CA GLU A 398 -13.17 -26.27 4.78
C GLU A 398 -11.66 -26.02 4.87
N CYS A 399 -11.25 -24.79 5.21
CA CYS A 399 -9.85 -24.39 5.40
C CYS A 399 -9.44 -24.12 6.87
N GLY A 400 -10.39 -24.18 7.82
CA GLY A 400 -10.16 -23.88 9.24
C GLY A 400 -10.54 -22.44 9.63
N PRO A 401 -10.59 -22.12 10.94
CA PRO A 401 -10.99 -20.80 11.44
C PRO A 401 -9.92 -19.76 11.08
N ILE A 402 -10.33 -18.60 10.56
CA ILE A 402 -9.45 -17.46 10.23
C ILE A 402 -8.27 -17.93 9.38
N THR A 403 -8.45 -18.01 8.07
CA THR A 403 -7.32 -18.21 7.17
C THR A 403 -6.52 -16.91 7.14
N TRP A 404 -5.59 -16.77 8.10
CA TRP A 404 -4.36 -16.04 7.87
C TRP A 404 -3.82 -16.56 6.54
N PHE A 405 -3.76 -15.70 5.54
CA PHE A 405 -3.33 -16.11 4.21
C PHE A 405 -1.98 -16.83 4.35
N ASP A 406 -1.89 -18.05 3.82
CA ASP A 406 -0.59 -18.70 3.66
C ASP A 406 0.13 -17.88 2.58
N PHE A 407 1.16 -17.10 2.95
CA PHE A 407 2.02 -16.38 1.99
C PHE A 407 2.75 -17.33 1.00
N GLY A 408 2.39 -18.62 0.94
CA GLY A 408 2.82 -19.57 -0.09
C GLY A 408 2.57 -19.14 -1.54
N ASP A 409 1.73 -18.13 -1.80
CA ASP A 409 1.50 -17.53 -3.12
C ASP A 409 2.17 -16.13 -3.27
N VAL A 410 3.37 -15.95 -2.72
CA VAL A 410 4.19 -14.76 -3.02
C VAL A 410 4.47 -14.70 -4.53
N LEU A 411 3.94 -13.66 -5.17
CA LEU A 411 3.79 -13.60 -6.63
C LEU A 411 5.12 -13.44 -7.41
N ASP A 412 6.22 -13.11 -6.74
CA ASP A 412 7.48 -12.74 -7.39
C ASP A 412 8.74 -13.32 -6.72
N GLY A 413 8.59 -14.21 -5.74
CA GLY A 413 9.70 -14.71 -4.93
C GLY A 413 10.43 -13.61 -4.13
N SER A 414 9.82 -12.42 -3.97
CA SER A 414 10.40 -11.31 -3.21
C SER A 414 10.33 -11.52 -1.70
N ALA A 415 9.43 -12.38 -1.21
CA ALA A 415 9.31 -12.71 0.21
C ALA A 415 10.29 -13.81 0.61
N GLY A 416 11.13 -13.52 1.60
CA GLY A 416 12.02 -14.46 2.23
C GLY A 416 13.13 -13.75 3.02
N ASP A 417 13.99 -14.54 3.67
CA ASP A 417 15.10 -14.05 4.51
C ASP A 417 15.98 -13.00 3.81
N GLU A 418 16.08 -13.01 2.48
CA GLU A 418 16.90 -12.08 1.69
C GLU A 418 16.39 -10.63 1.71
N VAL A 419 15.10 -10.41 1.96
CA VAL A 419 14.49 -9.06 2.13
C VAL A 419 14.02 -8.82 3.57
N GLY A 420 14.36 -9.74 4.49
CA GLY A 420 14.00 -9.66 5.90
C GLY A 420 12.55 -10.02 6.22
N PHE A 421 11.78 -10.62 5.30
CA PHE A 421 10.38 -10.97 5.57
C PHE A 421 10.22 -12.44 5.96
N ASP A 422 9.67 -12.68 7.16
CA ASP A 422 9.32 -14.01 7.67
C ASP A 422 7.87 -14.34 7.30
N THR A 423 7.69 -15.23 6.33
CA THR A 423 6.37 -15.66 5.86
C THR A 423 5.60 -16.55 6.84
N THR A 424 6.25 -17.03 7.91
CA THR A 424 5.58 -17.83 8.95
C THR A 424 4.88 -16.93 9.97
N TYR A 425 5.51 -15.80 10.29
CA TYR A 425 4.99 -14.84 11.27
C TYR A 425 4.42 -13.58 10.64
N HIS A 426 4.58 -13.42 9.32
CA HIS A 426 4.23 -12.23 8.54
C HIS A 426 4.90 -10.95 9.05
N ASP A 427 6.11 -11.11 9.56
CA ASP A 427 6.88 -10.03 10.14
C ASP A 427 7.97 -9.63 9.15
N TRP A 428 8.06 -8.33 8.87
CA TRP A 428 9.23 -7.76 8.21
C TRP A 428 10.25 -7.30 9.25
N HIS A 429 11.50 -7.70 9.07
CA HIS A 429 12.62 -7.37 9.95
C HIS A 429 13.59 -6.42 9.26
N ALA A 430 13.87 -5.31 9.93
CA ALA A 430 14.92 -4.37 9.56
C ALA A 430 16.26 -4.73 10.23
N ASP A 431 17.36 -4.31 9.60
CA ASP A 431 18.71 -4.36 10.20
C ASP A 431 18.91 -3.33 11.34
N ARG A 432 17.91 -2.49 11.60
CA ARG A 432 17.92 -1.40 12.59
C ARG A 432 16.71 -1.49 13.50
N GLY A 433 16.78 -0.88 14.68
CA GLY A 433 15.59 -0.65 15.50
C GLY A 433 14.60 0.29 14.79
N LEU A 434 13.32 -0.07 14.84
CA LEU A 434 12.16 0.66 14.34
C LEU A 434 11.40 1.36 15.48
N ALA A 435 11.26 0.72 16.64
CA ALA A 435 10.58 1.32 17.79
C ALA A 435 11.31 2.58 18.29
N GLY A 436 10.59 3.70 18.31
CA GLY A 436 11.10 5.04 18.63
C GLY A 436 11.63 5.82 17.44
N GLU A 437 11.67 5.22 16.25
CA GLU A 437 12.14 5.84 15.00
C GLU A 437 10.97 6.10 14.06
N TRP A 438 11.12 7.09 13.16
CA TRP A 438 10.16 7.30 12.08
C TRP A 438 10.38 6.27 10.97
N VAL A 439 9.30 5.64 10.53
CA VAL A 439 9.28 4.61 9.49
C VAL A 439 8.13 4.90 8.55
N GLU A 440 8.38 4.87 7.25
CA GLU A 440 7.30 4.92 6.26
C GLU A 440 6.76 3.51 6.06
N VAL A 441 5.47 3.32 6.32
CA VAL A 441 4.80 2.02 6.16
C VAL A 441 3.72 2.16 5.11
N GLY A 442 3.48 1.13 4.30
CA GLY A 442 2.45 1.23 3.29
C GLY A 442 2.20 -0.05 2.52
N ALA A 443 1.16 0.00 1.69
CA ALA A 443 0.80 -1.08 0.79
C ALA A 443 0.21 -0.56 -0.52
N ALA A 444 0.56 -1.23 -1.61
CA ALA A 444 -0.16 -1.15 -2.87
C ALA A 444 -1.32 -2.15 -2.85
N TRP A 445 -2.55 -1.66 -2.87
CA TRP A 445 -3.78 -2.46 -2.88
C TRP A 445 -4.39 -2.48 -4.29
N TYR A 446 -4.43 -3.68 -4.87
CA TYR A 446 -5.04 -3.99 -6.15
C TYR A 446 -6.32 -4.82 -5.95
N PRO A 447 -7.17 -4.94 -6.97
CA PRO A 447 -8.35 -5.81 -6.90
C PRO A 447 -8.03 -7.30 -6.64
N ASP A 448 -6.82 -7.77 -6.95
CA ASP A 448 -6.41 -9.18 -6.88
C ASP A 448 -5.20 -9.47 -5.97
N ARG A 449 -4.56 -8.44 -5.42
CA ARG A 449 -3.34 -8.58 -4.60
C ARG A 449 -3.09 -7.37 -3.72
N VAL A 450 -2.27 -7.57 -2.69
CA VAL A 450 -1.70 -6.51 -1.86
C VAL A 450 -0.19 -6.69 -1.83
N CYS A 451 0.55 -5.61 -2.09
CA CYS A 451 1.99 -5.58 -1.95
C CYS A 451 2.39 -4.63 -0.81
N PHE A 452 3.24 -5.06 0.11
CA PHE A 452 3.62 -4.30 1.30
C PHE A 452 5.01 -3.67 1.15
N PHE A 453 5.17 -2.50 1.77
CA PHE A 453 6.34 -1.64 1.66
C PHE A 453 6.78 -1.13 3.03
N ALA A 454 8.09 -1.06 3.22
CA ALA A 454 8.76 -0.40 4.35
C ALA A 454 9.79 0.59 3.78
N ASP A 455 9.74 1.85 4.21
CA ASP A 455 10.59 2.93 3.68
C ASP A 455 10.57 3.02 2.13
N GLY A 456 9.41 2.74 1.53
CA GLY A 456 9.23 2.72 0.07
C GLY A 456 9.79 1.48 -0.64
N GLU A 457 10.46 0.57 0.06
CA GLU A 457 10.92 -0.69 -0.51
C GLU A 457 9.88 -1.80 -0.32
N LYS A 458 9.47 -2.43 -1.42
CA LYS A 458 8.55 -3.58 -1.40
C LYS A 458 9.24 -4.80 -0.79
N PHE A 459 8.66 -5.40 0.24
CA PHE A 459 9.20 -6.62 0.88
C PHE A 459 8.28 -7.85 0.76
N ALA A 460 7.00 -7.66 0.45
CA ALA A 460 6.07 -8.77 0.25
C ALA A 460 4.99 -8.41 -0.78
N CYS A 461 4.47 -9.41 -1.47
CA CYS A 461 3.24 -9.27 -2.24
C CYS A 461 2.48 -10.59 -2.31
N ALA A 462 1.19 -10.55 -1.97
CA ALA A 462 0.33 -11.71 -1.90
C ALA A 462 -0.98 -11.48 -2.67
N THR A 463 -1.51 -12.54 -3.25
CA THR A 463 -2.86 -12.54 -3.81
C THR A 463 -3.85 -12.25 -2.69
N TYR A 464 -4.83 -11.41 -2.97
CA TYR A 464 -5.81 -11.00 -1.97
C TYR A 464 -7.04 -10.42 -2.64
N ARG A 465 -8.21 -10.70 -2.06
CA ARG A 465 -9.48 -10.22 -2.56
C ARG A 465 -10.35 -9.70 -1.43
N TRP A 466 -10.80 -8.46 -1.57
CA TRP A 466 -11.65 -7.77 -0.59
C TRP A 466 -13.11 -8.23 -0.65
N GLY A 467 -13.36 -9.48 -0.24
CA GLY A 467 -14.65 -10.18 -0.34
C GLY A 467 -15.43 -10.22 0.98
N LEU A 468 -16.77 -10.34 0.88
CA LEU A 468 -17.61 -10.63 2.04
C LEU A 468 -17.39 -12.05 2.57
N PRO A 469 -17.65 -12.30 3.87
CA PRO A 469 -17.45 -13.62 4.45
C PRO A 469 -18.27 -14.73 3.79
N GLY A 470 -17.66 -15.90 3.57
CA GLY A 470 -18.36 -17.11 3.10
C GLY A 470 -18.84 -17.05 1.64
N SER A 471 -18.35 -16.07 0.88
CA SER A 471 -18.81 -15.78 -0.48
C SER A 471 -18.06 -16.59 -1.56
N GLY A 472 -16.99 -17.30 -1.20
CA GLY A 472 -16.15 -18.02 -2.17
C GLY A 472 -15.27 -17.07 -2.98
N VAL A 473 -14.39 -17.63 -3.81
CA VAL A 473 -13.49 -16.85 -4.71
C VAL A 473 -14.22 -15.91 -5.67
N ASP A 474 -15.50 -16.20 -5.96
CA ASP A 474 -16.33 -15.45 -6.91
C ASP A 474 -17.40 -14.56 -6.24
N GLY A 475 -17.60 -14.61 -4.93
CA GLY A 475 -18.76 -13.94 -4.30
C GLY A 475 -18.55 -12.46 -3.96
N PRO A 476 -19.56 -11.72 -3.51
CA PRO A 476 -19.53 -10.25 -3.52
C PRO A 476 -18.36 -9.60 -2.76
N LEU A 477 -17.79 -8.51 -3.29
CA LEU A 477 -16.88 -7.62 -2.55
C LEU A 477 -17.59 -6.99 -1.34
N ALA A 478 -16.82 -6.70 -0.30
CA ALA A 478 -17.29 -5.92 0.86
C ALA A 478 -17.42 -4.42 0.52
N ASN A 479 -17.85 -3.60 1.50
CA ASN A 479 -17.87 -2.14 1.33
C ASN A 479 -16.45 -1.62 1.09
N PRO A 480 -16.28 -0.43 0.48
CA PRO A 480 -15.02 0.29 0.53
C PRO A 480 -14.44 0.32 1.95
N GLY A 481 -13.13 0.14 2.05
CA GLY A 481 -12.42 0.05 3.33
C GLY A 481 -12.21 1.42 3.96
N THR A 482 -12.40 1.52 5.26
CA THR A 482 -12.06 2.72 6.03
C THR A 482 -10.68 2.54 6.64
N LEU A 483 -9.84 3.59 6.64
CA LEU A 483 -8.52 3.56 7.24
C LEU A 483 -8.63 3.71 8.75
N LEU A 484 -7.86 2.92 9.48
CA LEU A 484 -7.75 3.00 10.94
C LEU A 484 -6.29 3.17 11.35
N LEU A 485 -6.08 4.07 12.31
CA LEU A 485 -4.87 4.12 13.10
C LEU A 485 -5.24 4.02 14.57
N ASN A 486 -4.62 3.13 15.33
CA ASN A 486 -4.85 3.00 16.76
C ASN A 486 -3.56 2.65 17.50
N HIS A 487 -3.61 2.83 18.81
CA HIS A 487 -2.52 2.49 19.71
C HIS A 487 -3.03 1.56 20.82
N ALA A 488 -3.19 0.28 20.54
CA ALA A 488 -3.55 -0.69 21.58
C ALA A 488 -2.44 -0.80 22.65
N PHE A 489 -2.79 -1.25 23.86
CA PHE A 489 -1.81 -1.49 24.92
C PHE A 489 -2.20 -2.71 25.76
N GLY A 490 -1.23 -3.60 25.96
CA GLY A 490 -1.41 -4.84 26.70
C GLY A 490 -2.10 -5.90 25.86
N GLY A 491 -3.04 -6.62 26.47
CA GLY A 491 -3.79 -7.66 25.81
C GLY A 491 -2.94 -8.85 25.39
N ARG A 492 -3.53 -9.74 24.59
CA ARG A 492 -2.94 -11.05 24.30
C ARG A 492 -1.65 -10.96 23.46
N TRP A 493 -1.55 -9.93 22.62
CA TRP A 493 -0.41 -9.77 21.70
C TRP A 493 0.59 -8.71 22.18
N GLY A 494 0.15 -7.46 22.39
CA GLY A 494 1.02 -6.39 22.89
C GLY A 494 1.64 -6.73 24.25
N GLY A 495 0.85 -7.29 25.16
CA GLY A 495 1.26 -7.68 26.51
C GLY A 495 1.83 -9.10 26.66
N HIS A 496 2.04 -9.84 25.55
CA HIS A 496 2.33 -11.28 25.60
C HIS A 496 3.50 -11.66 26.52
N ASN A 497 4.59 -10.88 26.51
CA ASN A 497 5.74 -11.09 27.40
C ASN A 497 5.90 -9.98 28.45
N GLY A 498 4.81 -9.29 28.80
CA GLY A 498 4.78 -8.27 29.84
C GLY A 498 4.52 -6.87 29.31
N GLU A 499 4.38 -5.94 30.25
CA GLU A 499 3.92 -4.57 30.03
C GLU A 499 4.71 -3.60 30.93
N GLU A 500 5.15 -2.47 30.37
CA GLU A 500 5.83 -1.39 31.08
C GLU A 500 4.85 -0.28 31.46
N VAL A 501 3.86 -0.63 32.29
CA VAL A 501 2.77 0.27 32.71
C VAL A 501 3.29 1.56 33.36
N ASP A 502 4.45 1.52 34.03
CA ASP A 502 5.09 2.69 34.64
C ASP A 502 5.67 3.69 33.63
N LYS A 503 5.71 3.34 32.34
CA LYS A 503 6.08 4.23 31.24
C LYS A 503 4.89 4.86 30.52
N LEU A 504 3.66 4.57 30.95
CA LEU A 504 2.48 5.29 30.45
C LEU A 504 2.36 6.68 31.13
N PRO A 505 1.90 7.72 30.40
CA PRO A 505 1.34 7.67 29.05
C PRO A 505 2.40 7.54 27.94
N ALA A 506 2.09 6.77 26.90
CA ALA A 506 2.94 6.58 25.72
C ALA A 506 2.16 6.93 24.44
N ALA A 507 2.84 7.47 23.43
CA ALA A 507 2.22 7.93 22.19
C ALA A 507 2.71 7.13 20.98
N PHE A 508 1.77 6.82 20.08
CA PHE A 508 2.03 6.41 18.71
C PHE A 508 1.88 7.65 17.82
N ASP A 509 2.98 8.08 17.20
CA ASP A 509 2.99 9.30 16.41
C ASP A 509 2.84 9.00 14.91
N VAL A 510 2.12 9.87 14.20
CA VAL A 510 1.81 9.77 12.77
C VAL A 510 2.08 11.12 12.12
N ASP A 511 3.11 11.20 11.28
CA ASP A 511 3.54 12.43 10.58
C ASP A 511 2.57 12.75 9.44
N HIS A 512 2.20 11.74 8.64
CA HIS A 512 1.17 11.88 7.61
C HIS A 512 0.44 10.55 7.36
N VAL A 513 -0.73 10.66 6.74
CA VAL A 513 -1.43 9.55 6.07
C VAL A 513 -1.72 9.99 4.64
N ARG A 514 -1.40 9.16 3.65
CA ARG A 514 -1.60 9.46 2.23
C ARG A 514 -2.15 8.25 1.48
N VAL A 515 -3.02 8.53 0.53
CA VAL A 515 -3.53 7.56 -0.43
C VAL A 515 -3.32 8.12 -1.82
N TYR A 516 -2.63 7.32 -2.64
CA TYR A 516 -2.39 7.61 -4.03
C TYR A 516 -3.18 6.65 -4.91
N GLN A 517 -3.66 7.13 -6.05
CA GLN A 517 -4.08 6.30 -7.17
C GLN A 517 -2.86 5.98 -8.03
N LEU A 518 -2.61 4.70 -8.22
CA LEU A 518 -1.62 4.19 -9.16
C LEU A 518 -2.19 4.25 -10.58
N GLY A 519 -1.29 4.30 -11.58
CA GLY A 519 -1.69 4.14 -12.97
C GLY A 519 -2.37 2.80 -13.23
N ALA A 520 -3.21 2.75 -14.26
CA ALA A 520 -3.93 1.54 -14.65
C ALA A 520 -2.99 0.34 -14.82
N VAL A 521 -3.39 -0.81 -14.28
CA VAL A 521 -2.62 -2.06 -14.40
C VAL A 521 -2.55 -2.45 -15.86
N THR A 522 -1.34 -2.54 -16.40
CA THR A 522 -1.12 -2.94 -17.78
C THR A 522 -1.29 -4.44 -17.96
N ALA A 523 -1.65 -4.90 -19.17
CA ALA A 523 -1.73 -6.32 -19.49
C ALA A 523 -0.43 -7.12 -19.24
N ALA A 524 0.72 -6.43 -19.16
CA ALA A 524 2.01 -7.03 -18.82
C ALA A 524 2.13 -7.34 -17.32
N GLU A 525 1.48 -6.57 -16.45
CA GLU A 525 1.45 -6.75 -14.99
C GLU A 525 0.39 -7.76 -14.55
N LEU A 526 -0.56 -8.11 -15.43
CA LEU A 526 -1.57 -9.16 -15.23
C LEU A 526 -1.10 -10.56 -15.63
N SER A 527 0.02 -10.69 -16.34
CA SER A 527 0.57 -12.01 -16.66
C SER A 527 1.36 -12.52 -15.46
N PRO A 528 1.13 -13.75 -14.97
CA PRO A 528 2.11 -14.39 -14.11
C PRO A 528 3.43 -14.37 -14.86
N ALA A 529 4.50 -13.93 -14.19
CA ALA A 529 5.84 -13.97 -14.77
C ALA A 529 6.01 -15.32 -15.48
N PRO A 530 6.48 -15.38 -16.74
CA PRO A 530 6.60 -16.64 -17.45
C PRO A 530 7.47 -17.59 -16.63
N GLY A 531 6.82 -18.59 -16.03
CA GLY A 531 7.44 -19.51 -15.09
C GLY A 531 8.64 -20.23 -15.70
N GLY A 532 9.71 -20.27 -14.93
CA GLY A 532 10.81 -21.22 -15.05
C GLY A 532 10.60 -22.40 -14.10
#